data_AF-A0A454VZ34-F1
#
_entry.id   AF-A0A454VZ34-F1
#
_cell.length_a   1.000
_cell.length_b   1.000
_cell.length_c   1.000
_cell.angle_alpha   90.00
_cell.angle_beta   90.00
_cell.angle_gamma   90.00
#
_symmetry.space_group_name_H-M   'P 1'
#
loop_
_entity.id
_entity.type
_entity.pdbx_description
1 polymer ?
#
loop_
_entity_poly.entity_id
_entity_poly.type
_entity_poly.pdbx_seq_one_letter_code
_entity_poly.pdbx_strand_id
1 'polypeptide(L)'
;MSATRRQILSRTGASVAGIAFTGALSELFAGSAWAAPGDRPPRGGYGPLVPDPDGLLDLPAGFRYKVLSRQGDPLRSGEGPVPSNHDGMGAFPGHRGRVHLVRNHENKATGKIGVPTVPGLTYDPAAKGGCTALELDGRNGVLGPRVAV
;
A
#
# COMPACT_ATOMS: atom_id res chain seq x y z
N MET A 1 41.38 -16.83 27.18
CA MET A 1 40.08 -17.44 27.57
C MET A 1 39.04 -17.07 26.53
N SER A 2 38.54 -18.04 25.77
CA SER A 2 37.55 -17.81 24.71
C SER A 2 36.14 -17.81 25.33
N ALA A 3 35.43 -16.69 25.25
CA ALA A 3 34.04 -16.60 25.67
C ALA A 3 33.14 -17.08 24.52
N THR A 4 32.31 -18.08 24.76
CA THR A 4 31.37 -18.59 23.75
C THR A 4 30.09 -17.74 23.70
N ARG A 5 29.43 -17.66 22.53
CA ARG A 5 28.17 -16.90 22.33
C ARG A 5 27.09 -17.22 23.39
N ARG A 6 27.08 -18.46 23.89
CA ARG A 6 26.13 -18.93 24.93
C ARG A 6 26.43 -18.36 26.33
N GLN A 7 27.69 -18.04 26.64
CA GLN A 7 28.09 -17.39 27.91
C GLN A 7 27.83 -15.87 27.90
N ILE A 8 27.82 -15.24 26.73
CA ILE A 8 27.46 -13.81 26.60
C ILE A 8 25.95 -13.62 26.82
N LEU A 9 25.14 -14.56 26.32
CA LEU A 9 23.68 -14.55 26.50
C LEU A 9 23.26 -14.92 27.94
N SER A 10 23.98 -15.84 28.61
CA SER A 10 23.65 -16.20 30.00
C SER A 10 24.07 -15.13 31.03
N ARG A 11 25.01 -14.25 30.69
CA ARG A 11 25.45 -13.13 31.55
C ARG A 11 24.69 -11.82 31.32
N THR A 12 23.86 -11.72 30.29
CA THR A 12 22.99 -10.55 30.05
C THR A 12 21.63 -10.66 30.74
N GLY A 13 21.32 -11.77 31.40
CA GLY A 13 20.06 -11.97 32.13
C GLY A 13 20.00 -11.35 33.53
N ALA A 14 21.10 -10.79 34.06
CA ALA A 14 21.15 -10.32 35.46
C ALA A 14 21.56 -8.85 35.64
N SER A 15 21.68 -8.06 34.57
CA SER A 15 22.03 -6.63 34.69
C SER A 15 21.56 -5.82 33.47
N VAL A 16 20.24 -5.73 33.31
CA VAL A 16 19.66 -4.51 32.73
C VAL A 16 19.17 -3.68 33.90
N ALA A 17 20.07 -2.82 34.39
CA ALA A 17 19.66 -1.66 35.18
C ALA A 17 18.59 -0.94 34.37
N GLY A 18 17.38 -0.86 34.92
CA GLY A 18 16.21 -0.35 34.25
C GLY A 18 16.44 1.06 33.73
N ILE A 19 16.60 1.20 32.42
CA ILE A 19 16.18 2.42 31.75
C ILE A 19 14.66 2.39 31.82
N ALA A 20 14.12 3.15 32.76
CA ALA A 20 12.69 3.38 32.86
C ALA A 20 12.24 4.18 31.63
N PHE A 21 11.92 3.49 30.54
CA PHE A 21 11.19 4.08 29.41
C PHE A 21 9.70 4.09 29.77
N THR A 22 9.31 4.96 30.70
CA THR A 22 7.94 5.06 31.21
C THR A 22 6.96 5.71 30.22
N GLY A 23 7.37 6.00 28.98
CA GLY A 23 6.54 6.73 28.01
C GLY A 23 6.46 6.19 26.57
N ALA A 24 7.53 5.64 25.99
CA ALA A 24 7.54 5.35 24.54
C ALA A 24 7.28 3.90 24.12
N LEU A 25 7.15 2.95 25.06
CA LEU A 25 6.67 1.61 24.71
C LEU A 25 5.18 1.64 24.30
N SER A 26 4.39 2.55 24.89
CA SER A 26 2.99 2.73 24.52
C SER A 26 2.82 3.17 23.06
N GLU A 27 3.73 3.96 22.50
CA GLU A 27 3.68 4.34 21.08
C GLU A 27 4.12 3.19 20.15
N LEU A 28 5.07 2.35 20.57
CA LEU A 28 5.48 1.17 19.81
C LEU A 28 4.37 0.10 19.71
N PHE A 29 3.47 0.06 20.69
CA PHE A 29 2.27 -0.80 20.71
C PHE A 29 0.96 -0.07 20.35
N ALA A 30 0.98 1.24 20.12
CA ALA A 30 -0.21 2.00 19.70
C ALA A 30 -0.68 1.62 18.27
N GLY A 31 0.19 0.98 17.48
CA GLY A 31 -0.12 0.51 16.12
C GLY A 31 -0.98 -0.76 16.03
N SER A 32 -1.33 -1.43 17.13
CA SER A 32 -2.10 -2.69 17.11
C SER A 32 -3.42 -2.66 17.88
N ALA A 33 -3.84 -1.50 18.39
CA ALA A 33 -5.03 -1.39 19.26
C ALA A 33 -6.40 -1.31 18.53
N TRP A 34 -6.45 -1.61 17.23
CA TRP A 34 -7.72 -1.73 16.47
C TRP A 34 -8.25 -3.17 16.36
N ALA A 35 -7.51 -4.16 16.87
CA ALA A 35 -7.91 -5.58 16.81
C ALA A 35 -8.07 -6.24 18.19
N ALA A 36 -8.34 -5.47 19.25
CA ALA A 36 -8.71 -6.06 20.54
C ALA A 36 -10.23 -6.38 20.54
N PRO A 37 -10.65 -7.65 20.70
CA PRO A 37 -12.04 -7.99 20.97
C PRO A 37 -12.32 -7.61 22.43
N GLY A 38 -12.75 -6.37 22.64
CA GLY A 38 -13.12 -5.85 23.94
C GLY A 38 -14.40 -5.05 23.79
N ASP A 39 -15.31 -5.27 24.73
CA ASP A 39 -16.68 -4.72 24.88
C ASP A 39 -16.75 -3.19 24.87
N ARG A 40 -16.31 -2.57 23.78
CA ARG A 40 -16.63 -1.20 23.47
C ARG A 40 -18.07 -1.22 22.93
N PRO A 41 -19.01 -0.43 23.46
CA PRO A 41 -20.30 -0.24 22.79
C PRO A 41 -19.99 0.11 21.34
N PRO A 42 -20.70 -0.47 20.34
CA PRO A 42 -20.33 -0.33 18.94
C PRO A 42 -20.26 1.16 18.63
N ARG A 43 -19.04 1.70 18.57
CA ARG A 43 -18.80 3.05 18.07
C ARG A 43 -19.27 2.96 16.64
N GLY A 44 -20.34 3.68 16.30
CA GLY A 44 -21.08 3.56 15.05
C GLY A 44 -20.15 3.32 13.86
N GLY A 45 -20.00 2.05 13.47
CA GLY A 45 -19.32 1.67 12.24
C GLY A 45 -20.25 1.91 11.06
N TYR A 46 -19.76 1.66 9.86
CA TYR A 46 -20.56 1.83 8.64
C TYR A 46 -21.64 0.75 8.44
N GLY A 47 -21.78 -0.18 9.40
CA GLY A 47 -22.67 -1.34 9.30
C GLY A 47 -21.96 -2.59 8.76
N PRO A 48 -22.69 -3.71 8.62
CA PRO A 48 -22.14 -4.93 8.04
C PRO A 48 -21.81 -4.73 6.56
N LEU A 49 -20.83 -5.50 6.06
CA LEU A 49 -20.54 -5.57 4.63
C LEU A 49 -21.68 -6.29 3.90
N VAL A 50 -22.05 -5.77 2.74
CA VAL A 50 -23.00 -6.40 1.82
C VAL A 50 -22.19 -7.13 0.74
N PRO A 51 -22.44 -8.43 0.50
CA PRO A 51 -21.78 -9.16 -0.57
C PRO A 51 -21.93 -8.46 -1.91
N ASP A 52 -20.80 -8.22 -2.57
CA ASP A 52 -20.76 -7.67 -3.92
C ASP A 52 -21.15 -8.76 -4.92
N PRO A 53 -22.19 -8.57 -5.75
CA PRO A 53 -22.57 -9.55 -6.77
C PRO A 53 -21.46 -9.80 -7.80
N ASP A 54 -20.56 -8.83 -8.01
CA ASP A 54 -19.40 -8.97 -8.91
C ASP A 54 -18.18 -9.59 -8.19
N GLY A 55 -18.27 -9.79 -6.87
CA GLY A 55 -17.24 -10.43 -6.05
C GLY A 55 -15.92 -9.67 -5.95
N LEU A 56 -15.93 -8.35 -6.16
CA LEU A 56 -14.71 -7.53 -6.13
C LEU A 56 -14.47 -6.93 -4.74
N LEU A 57 -15.47 -6.24 -4.17
CA LEU A 57 -15.33 -5.57 -2.89
C LEU A 57 -16.68 -5.45 -2.17
N ASP A 58 -16.85 -6.26 -1.13
CA ASP A 58 -17.99 -6.13 -0.20
C ASP A 58 -17.88 -4.81 0.55
N LEU A 59 -18.93 -3.99 0.50
CA LEU A 59 -18.98 -2.67 1.11
C LEU A 59 -20.20 -2.53 2.03
N PRO A 60 -20.16 -1.66 3.04
CA PRO A 60 -21.35 -1.36 3.83
C PRO A 60 -22.47 -0.72 3.00
N ALA A 61 -23.71 -0.84 3.48
CA ALA A 61 -24.86 -0.27 2.80
C ALA A 61 -24.68 1.24 2.52
N GLY A 62 -24.96 1.65 1.28
CA GLY A 62 -24.83 3.05 0.83
C GLY A 62 -23.44 3.43 0.28
N PHE A 63 -22.42 2.61 0.50
CA PHE A 63 -21.09 2.79 -0.10
C PHE A 63 -21.06 2.28 -1.54
N ARG A 64 -20.16 2.84 -2.34
CA ARG A 64 -19.92 2.44 -3.73
C ARG A 64 -18.43 2.55 -4.03
N TYR A 65 -17.93 1.66 -4.88
CA TYR A 65 -16.59 1.77 -5.45
C TYR A 65 -16.66 2.07 -6.95
N LYS A 66 -15.51 2.46 -7.50
CA LYS A 66 -15.28 2.54 -8.94
C LYS A 66 -13.92 1.92 -9.24
N VAL A 67 -13.87 1.00 -10.19
CA VAL A 67 -12.59 0.47 -10.67
C VAL A 67 -11.95 1.48 -11.59
N LEU A 68 -10.74 1.94 -11.23
CA LEU A 68 -10.00 2.92 -12.02
C LEU A 68 -9.20 2.25 -13.14
N SER A 69 -8.63 1.08 -12.90
CA SER A 69 -7.92 0.28 -13.90
C SER A 69 -7.82 -1.18 -13.45
N ARG A 70 -7.71 -2.12 -14.39
CA ARG A 70 -7.36 -3.52 -14.10
C ARG A 70 -6.01 -3.86 -14.71
N GLN A 71 -5.29 -4.77 -14.07
CA GLN A 71 -4.05 -5.33 -14.61
C GLN A 71 -4.29 -5.84 -16.04
N GLY A 72 -3.41 -5.51 -16.97
CA GLY A 72 -3.51 -5.95 -18.37
C GLY A 72 -4.35 -5.05 -19.26
N ASP A 73 -5.18 -4.16 -18.71
CA ASP A 73 -5.86 -3.13 -19.51
C ASP A 73 -4.82 -2.23 -20.19
N PRO A 74 -5.09 -1.68 -21.37
CA PRO A 74 -4.16 -0.75 -22.00
C PRO A 74 -4.04 0.56 -21.19
N LEU A 75 -2.81 1.02 -20.96
CA LEU A 75 -2.55 2.39 -20.53
C LEU A 75 -2.96 3.34 -21.66
N ARG A 76 -3.73 4.38 -21.36
CA ARG A 76 -4.16 5.38 -22.37
C ARG A 76 -2.99 6.14 -22.99
N SER A 77 -1.83 6.16 -22.34
CA SER A 77 -0.59 6.70 -22.90
C SER A 77 -0.07 5.92 -24.10
N GLY A 78 -0.47 4.65 -24.28
CA GLY A 78 0.06 3.77 -25.31
C GLY A 78 1.39 3.09 -24.94
N GLU A 79 1.89 3.30 -23.72
CA GLU A 79 3.18 2.74 -23.26
C GLU A 79 3.13 1.23 -23.02
N GLY A 80 1.93 0.66 -22.90
CA GLY A 80 1.74 -0.77 -22.69
C GLY A 80 0.53 -1.10 -21.81
N PRO A 81 0.45 -2.33 -21.28
CA PRO A 81 -0.59 -2.72 -20.34
C PRO A 81 -0.36 -2.17 -18.94
N VAL A 82 -1.43 -2.03 -18.16
CA VAL A 82 -1.41 -1.75 -16.73
C VAL A 82 -0.62 -2.86 -16.02
N PRO A 83 0.41 -2.54 -15.23
CA PRO A 83 1.27 -3.54 -14.62
C PRO A 83 0.60 -4.36 -13.52
N SER A 84 1.20 -5.49 -13.19
CA SER A 84 0.82 -6.37 -12.08
C SER A 84 1.14 -5.76 -10.71
N ASN A 85 0.67 -6.43 -9.65
CA ASN A 85 1.04 -6.17 -8.26
C ASN A 85 0.88 -4.70 -7.84
N HIS A 86 -0.29 -4.12 -8.13
CA HIS A 86 -0.67 -2.82 -7.60
C HIS A 86 -0.49 -2.78 -6.08
N ASP A 87 0.17 -1.75 -5.58
CA ASP A 87 0.51 -1.63 -4.17
C ASP A 87 0.26 -0.18 -3.68
N GLY A 88 0.99 0.27 -2.67
CA GLY A 88 0.92 1.60 -2.07
C GLY A 88 0.76 2.73 -3.09
N MET A 89 -0.12 3.67 -2.75
CA MET A 89 -0.52 4.76 -3.63
C MET A 89 -0.72 6.06 -2.86
N GLY A 90 -0.43 7.18 -3.53
CA GLY A 90 -0.62 8.54 -3.02
C GLY A 90 -1.49 9.36 -3.97
N ALA A 91 -2.44 10.11 -3.42
CA ALA A 91 -3.29 11.03 -4.16
C ALA A 91 -2.81 12.47 -3.93
N PHE A 92 -2.49 13.17 -5.01
CA PHE A 92 -1.99 14.53 -4.98
C PHE A 92 -2.96 15.46 -5.71
N PRO A 93 -3.19 16.70 -5.20
CA PRO A 93 -4.04 17.65 -5.89
C PRO A 93 -3.41 18.08 -7.21
N GLY A 94 -4.21 18.06 -8.28
CA GLY A 94 -3.90 18.65 -9.57
C GLY A 94 -4.66 19.96 -9.79
N HIS A 95 -4.37 20.63 -10.91
CA HIS A 95 -5.08 21.86 -11.26
C HIS A 95 -6.55 21.59 -11.60
N ARG A 96 -7.41 22.60 -11.38
CA ARG A 96 -8.84 22.56 -11.75
C ARG A 96 -9.61 21.37 -11.15
N GLY A 97 -9.31 21.03 -9.89
CA GLY A 97 -9.98 19.95 -9.16
C GLY A 97 -9.61 18.54 -9.64
N ARG A 98 -8.49 18.41 -10.39
CA ARG A 98 -7.95 17.10 -10.76
C ARG A 98 -7.22 16.45 -9.60
N VAL A 99 -7.02 15.15 -9.70
CA VAL A 99 -6.19 14.38 -8.77
C VAL A 99 -5.17 13.57 -9.56
N HIS A 100 -3.92 13.58 -9.11
CA HIS A 100 -2.88 12.69 -9.58
C HIS A 100 -2.73 11.55 -8.57
N LEU A 101 -3.13 10.35 -8.96
CA LEU A 101 -2.94 9.14 -8.18
C LEU A 101 -1.67 8.44 -8.64
N VAL A 102 -0.60 8.52 -7.85
CA VAL A 102 0.65 7.79 -8.08
C VAL A 102 0.57 6.45 -7.37
N ARG A 103 0.87 5.37 -8.07
CA ARG A 103 0.68 4.01 -7.60
C ARG A 103 1.90 3.16 -7.89
N ASN A 104 2.43 2.56 -6.84
CA ASN A 104 3.51 1.61 -6.93
C ASN A 104 3.03 0.26 -7.52
N HIS A 105 3.94 -0.44 -8.17
CA HIS A 105 3.78 -1.81 -8.64
C HIS A 105 4.94 -2.64 -8.10
N GLU A 106 4.70 -3.40 -7.02
CA GLU A 106 5.69 -4.23 -6.35
C GLU A 106 5.92 -5.56 -7.10
N ASN A 107 6.29 -5.43 -8.38
CA ASN A 107 6.60 -6.57 -9.22
C ASN A 107 7.98 -7.13 -8.86
N LYS A 108 7.97 -8.36 -8.36
CA LYS A 108 9.16 -9.22 -8.30
C LYS A 108 9.58 -9.62 -9.72
N ALA A 109 10.75 -10.24 -9.86
CA ALA A 109 11.20 -10.78 -11.15
C ALA A 109 10.17 -11.75 -11.80
N THR A 110 9.35 -12.41 -10.97
CA THR A 110 8.25 -13.31 -11.38
C THR A 110 6.94 -12.60 -11.70
N GLY A 111 6.87 -11.26 -11.60
CA GLY A 111 5.67 -10.48 -11.92
C GLY A 111 5.20 -10.75 -13.34
N LYS A 112 3.88 -10.97 -13.51
CA LYS A 112 3.25 -11.36 -14.78
C LYS A 112 3.37 -10.25 -15.83
N ILE A 113 3.07 -9.02 -15.44
CA ILE A 113 3.18 -7.83 -16.29
C ILE A 113 4.04 -6.81 -15.53
N GLY A 114 5.27 -6.59 -15.99
CA GLY A 114 6.15 -5.56 -15.43
C GLY A 114 5.69 -4.16 -15.81
N VAL A 115 6.22 -3.15 -15.12
CA VAL A 115 6.06 -1.75 -15.54
C VAL A 115 6.75 -1.57 -16.90
N PRO A 116 6.07 -0.99 -17.91
CA PRO A 116 6.68 -0.78 -19.22
C PRO A 116 7.94 0.06 -19.14
N THR A 117 8.93 -0.27 -19.98
CA THR A 117 10.17 0.48 -20.08
C THR A 117 9.96 1.72 -20.94
N VAL A 118 10.13 2.90 -20.36
CA VAL A 118 9.93 4.19 -21.04
C VAL A 118 11.24 4.98 -21.02
N PRO A 119 11.77 5.38 -22.20
CA PRO A 119 13.00 6.17 -22.28
C PRO A 119 12.93 7.43 -21.40
N GLY A 120 13.96 7.65 -20.58
CA GLY A 120 14.04 8.79 -19.67
C GLY A 120 13.27 8.65 -18.36
N LEU A 121 12.44 7.62 -18.18
CA LEU A 121 11.75 7.31 -16.92
C LEU A 121 12.29 6.03 -16.26
N THR A 122 12.65 5.03 -17.06
CA THR A 122 13.13 3.75 -16.54
C THR A 122 14.61 3.82 -16.16
N TYR A 123 14.91 3.53 -14.89
CA TYR A 123 16.28 3.40 -14.39
C TYR A 123 16.95 2.09 -14.84
N ASP A 124 16.32 0.95 -14.55
CA ASP A 124 16.80 -0.40 -14.92
C ASP A 124 15.75 -1.12 -15.79
N PRO A 125 15.99 -1.31 -17.10
CA PRO A 125 15.07 -2.03 -17.99
C PRO A 125 14.86 -3.51 -17.67
N ALA A 126 15.76 -4.12 -16.87
CA ALA A 126 15.61 -5.50 -16.43
C ALA A 126 14.69 -5.63 -15.20
N ALA A 127 14.47 -4.53 -14.45
CA ALA A 127 13.56 -4.49 -13.33
C ALA A 127 12.09 -4.46 -13.80
N LYS A 128 11.21 -5.13 -13.06
CA LYS A 128 9.76 -5.17 -13.37
C LYS A 128 8.91 -4.24 -12.51
N GLY A 129 9.45 -3.76 -11.39
CA GLY A 129 8.78 -2.83 -10.49
C GLY A 129 8.82 -1.39 -11.01
N GLY A 130 8.06 -0.50 -10.36
CA GLY A 130 8.02 0.92 -10.70
C GLY A 130 6.63 1.52 -10.42
N CYS A 131 6.35 2.68 -11.01
CA CYS A 131 5.11 3.41 -10.73
C CYS A 131 4.28 3.65 -11.99
N THR A 132 2.97 3.76 -11.79
CA THR A 132 2.07 4.41 -12.75
C THR A 132 1.42 5.63 -12.10
N ALA A 133 1.10 6.64 -12.90
CA ALA A 133 0.33 7.80 -12.47
C ALA A 133 -0.98 7.88 -13.24
N LEU A 134 -2.09 8.03 -12.51
CA LEU A 134 -3.42 8.23 -13.05
C LEU A 134 -3.82 9.69 -12.84
N GLU A 135 -4.16 10.36 -13.91
CA GLU A 135 -4.86 11.63 -13.82
C GLU A 135 -6.38 11.39 -13.74
N LEU A 136 -7.01 11.95 -12.71
CA LEU A 136 -8.44 11.83 -12.44
C LEU A 136 -9.11 13.22 -12.54
N ASP A 137 -10.34 13.25 -13.05
CA ASP A 137 -11.21 14.43 -12.91
C ASP A 137 -11.81 14.54 -11.48
N GLY A 138 -12.50 15.65 -11.21
CA GLY A 138 -13.15 15.89 -9.91
C GLY A 138 -14.31 14.94 -9.56
N ARG A 139 -14.64 13.97 -10.43
CA ARG A 139 -15.62 12.90 -10.22
C ARG A 139 -14.95 11.51 -10.29
N ASN A 140 -13.62 11.45 -10.13
CA ASN A 140 -12.83 10.23 -10.20
C ASN A 140 -12.92 9.52 -11.58
N GLY A 141 -13.17 10.26 -12.65
CA GLY A 141 -13.04 9.81 -14.03
C GLY A 141 -11.58 9.73 -14.45
N VAL A 142 -11.14 8.57 -14.97
CA VAL A 142 -9.75 8.37 -15.39
C VAL A 142 -9.51 9.06 -16.72
N LEU A 143 -8.66 10.07 -16.72
CA LEU A 143 -8.30 10.87 -17.89
C LEU A 143 -7.09 10.29 -18.62
N GLY A 144 -6.06 9.88 -17.87
CA GLY A 144 -4.81 9.39 -18.48
C GLY A 144 -3.90 8.64 -17.51
N PRO A 145 -3.94 7.30 -17.47
CA PRO A 145 -2.91 6.48 -16.85
C PRO A 145 -1.66 6.42 -17.73
N ARG A 146 -0.47 6.49 -17.10
CA ARG A 146 0.85 6.41 -17.74
C ARG A 146 1.91 5.86 -16.77
N VAL A 147 3.06 5.46 -17.29
CA VAL A 147 4.26 5.14 -16.49
C VAL A 147 4.80 6.42 -15.82
N ALA A 148 5.25 6.29 -14.59
CA ALA A 148 5.77 7.42 -13.80
C ALA A 148 6.96 6.98 -12.92
N VAL A 149 7.67 7.97 -12.37
CA VAL A 149 8.71 7.81 -11.35
C VAL A 149 8.23 8.40 -10.04
#